data_AF-A0A6J2YE40-F1
#
_entry.id   AF-A0A6J2YE40-F1
#
_cell.length_a   1.000
_cell.length_b   1.000
_cell.length_c   1.000
_cell.angle_alpha   90.00
_cell.angle_beta   90.00
_cell.angle_gamma   90.00
#
_symmetry.space_group_name_H-M   'P 1'
#
loop_
_entity.id
_entity.type
_entity.pdbx_description
1 polymer ?
#
loop_
_entity_poly.entity_id
_entity_poly.type
_entity_poly.pdbx_seq_one_letter_code
_entity_poly.pdbx_strand_id
1 'polypeptide(L)'
;MNINVIGLMILVFNQNCELVYTDSVLPTHAQQVNLLTSVEELFEQVKYASKTEQETMNDSIKSDIQMTLKWSQFLIGSLRDLYLLKLTSNSNSVCSIDEKESMVQISQNAAKNLDNCTNQELGTINSNSDLLSNITDSAVENAEGFLDKLKSCSSKKGFTVIACYKKIIDNDVTPVKLILSQSIEDHKESYIRAFQIKSLVNNCVDFVLDDARRNLEVAYDRGMYCN
;
A
#
# COMPACT_ATOMS: atom_id res chain seq x y z
N MET A 1 -46.50 12.39 -1.48
CA MET A 1 -45.17 11.77 -1.68
C MET A 1 -45.32 10.73 -2.78
N ASN A 2 -45.03 11.13 -4.02
CA ASN A 2 -45.04 10.24 -5.19
C ASN A 2 -43.58 10.06 -5.62
N ILE A 3 -43.01 8.90 -5.29
CA ILE A 3 -41.77 8.43 -5.90
C ILE A 3 -42.17 7.98 -7.30
N ASN A 4 -42.10 8.91 -8.24
CA ASN A 4 -42.33 8.61 -9.64
C ASN A 4 -41.14 7.80 -10.14
N VAL A 5 -41.41 6.54 -10.43
CA VAL A 5 -40.56 5.60 -11.13
C VAL A 5 -40.30 6.18 -12.52
N ILE A 6 -39.25 7.01 -12.65
CA ILE A 6 -38.75 7.46 -13.94
C ILE A 6 -37.70 6.44 -14.35
N GLY A 7 -38.06 5.67 -15.39
CA GLY A 7 -37.27 4.61 -15.99
C GLY A 7 -35.82 5.04 -16.19
N LEU A 8 -34.97 4.51 -15.32
CA LEU A 8 -33.55 4.59 -15.42
C LEU A 8 -33.13 3.63 -16.53
N MET A 9 -32.62 4.15 -17.67
CA MET A 9 -31.80 3.36 -18.58
C MET A 9 -30.51 3.02 -17.83
N ILE A 10 -30.55 1.99 -16.98
CA ILE A 10 -29.35 1.31 -16.53
C ILE A 10 -29.03 0.36 -17.67
N LEU A 11 -27.92 0.63 -18.36
CA LEU A 11 -27.15 -0.43 -18.99
C LEU A 11 -26.69 -1.35 -17.84
N VAL A 12 -27.55 -2.30 -17.46
CA VAL A 12 -27.19 -3.33 -16.48
C VAL A 12 -26.22 -4.23 -17.22
N PHE A 13 -24.93 -3.97 -17.03
CA PHE A 13 -23.87 -4.90 -17.41
C PHE A 13 -24.00 -6.13 -16.51
N ASN A 14 -24.87 -7.06 -16.92
CA ASN A 14 -24.86 -8.40 -16.35
C ASN A 14 -23.54 -9.08 -16.74
N GLN A 15 -23.08 -10.05 -15.93
CA GLN A 15 -21.80 -10.77 -16.07
C GLN A 15 -21.60 -11.45 -17.46
N ASN A 16 -22.64 -11.45 -18.31
CA ASN A 16 -22.67 -12.08 -19.63
C ASN A 16 -22.78 -11.11 -20.82
N CYS A 17 -22.63 -9.80 -20.66
CA CYS A 17 -22.63 -8.83 -21.80
C CYS A 17 -23.86 -8.91 -22.74
N GLU A 18 -25.05 -9.22 -22.22
CA GLU A 18 -26.29 -9.20 -23.04
C GLU A 18 -27.02 -7.85 -22.96
N LEU A 19 -27.30 -7.26 -24.12
CA LEU A 19 -28.05 -6.01 -24.28
C LEU A 19 -29.56 -6.29 -24.14
N VAL A 20 -30.12 -5.98 -22.98
CA VAL A 20 -31.59 -6.03 -22.76
C VAL A 20 -32.22 -4.75 -23.32
N TYR A 21 -33.02 -4.88 -24.37
CA TYR A 21 -33.83 -3.79 -24.94
C TYR A 21 -35.11 -3.59 -24.11
N THR A 22 -35.27 -2.41 -23.52
CA THR A 22 -36.55 -1.95 -22.94
C THR A 22 -37.03 -0.67 -23.63
N ASP A 23 -38.35 -0.50 -23.71
CA ASP A 23 -39.07 0.50 -24.52
C ASP A 23 -38.56 1.94 -24.43
N SER A 24 -38.53 2.59 -25.58
CA SER A 24 -37.65 3.72 -25.92
C SER A 24 -38.21 5.10 -25.60
N VAL A 25 -37.63 5.78 -24.62
CA VAL A 25 -37.44 7.24 -24.66
C VAL A 25 -35.95 7.48 -24.84
N LEU A 26 -35.55 8.00 -26.00
CA LEU A 26 -34.15 8.36 -26.25
C LEU A 26 -33.72 9.41 -25.21
N PRO A 27 -32.62 9.18 -24.46
CA PRO A 27 -32.15 10.14 -23.47
C PRO A 27 -31.82 11.47 -24.15
N THR A 28 -32.27 12.57 -23.56
CA THR A 28 -32.01 13.92 -24.04
C THR A 28 -30.50 14.22 -24.04
N HIS A 29 -30.06 15.16 -24.88
CA HIS A 29 -28.66 15.60 -24.88
C HIS A 29 -28.18 16.03 -23.48
N ALA A 30 -29.04 16.73 -22.73
CA ALA A 30 -28.73 17.13 -21.36
C ALA A 30 -28.51 15.92 -20.42
N GLN A 31 -29.33 14.87 -20.55
CA GLN A 31 -29.16 13.64 -19.76
C GLN A 31 -27.87 12.88 -20.14
N GLN A 32 -27.52 12.84 -21.43
CA GLN A 32 -26.28 12.20 -21.89
C GLN A 32 -25.04 12.94 -21.38
N VAL A 33 -25.01 14.27 -21.50
CA VAL A 33 -23.90 15.09 -20.97
C VAL A 33 -23.78 14.94 -19.47
N ASN A 34 -24.91 15.00 -18.74
CA ASN A 34 -24.89 14.85 -17.28
C ASN A 34 -24.35 13.48 -16.85
N LEU A 35 -24.74 12.39 -17.54
CA LEU A 35 -24.19 11.06 -17.28
C LEU A 35 -22.68 11.00 -17.51
N LEU A 36 -22.18 11.57 -18.62
CA LEU A 36 -20.74 11.57 -18.92
C LEU A 36 -19.95 12.36 -17.87
N THR A 37 -20.46 13.51 -17.44
CA THR A 37 -19.85 14.31 -16.37
C THR A 37 -19.87 13.57 -15.04
N SER A 38 -20.98 12.93 -14.65
CA SER A 38 -21.03 12.14 -13.41
C SER A 38 -20.08 10.94 -13.43
N VAL A 39 -19.90 10.31 -14.58
CA VAL A 39 -18.94 9.20 -14.74
C VAL A 39 -17.51 9.71 -14.62
N GLU A 40 -17.17 10.83 -15.26
CA GLU A 40 -15.88 11.49 -15.14
C GLU A 40 -15.54 11.87 -13.70
N GLU A 41 -16.47 12.51 -12.99
CA GLU A 41 -16.31 12.85 -11.56
C GLU A 41 -16.07 11.61 -10.70
N LEU A 42 -16.74 10.50 -11.00
CA LEU A 42 -16.54 9.24 -10.29
C LEU A 42 -15.15 8.63 -10.57
N PHE A 43 -14.65 8.72 -11.81
CA PHE A 43 -13.29 8.29 -12.13
C PHE A 43 -12.23 9.10 -11.38
N GLU A 44 -12.37 10.41 -11.32
CA GLU A 44 -11.45 11.28 -10.56
C GLU A 44 -11.51 11.01 -9.06
N GLN A 45 -12.70 10.76 -8.51
CA GLN A 45 -12.83 10.37 -7.09
C GLN A 45 -12.15 9.03 -6.80
N VAL A 46 -12.28 8.04 -7.68
CA VAL A 46 -11.62 6.74 -7.54
C VAL A 46 -10.10 6.87 -7.65
N LYS A 47 -9.60 7.65 -8.61
CA LYS A 47 -8.18 7.98 -8.76
C LYS A 47 -7.62 8.61 -7.48
N TYR A 48 -8.30 9.65 -6.98
CA TYR A 48 -7.90 10.34 -5.76
C TYR A 48 -7.91 9.39 -4.56
N ALA A 49 -9.00 8.65 -4.34
CA ALA A 49 -9.11 7.71 -3.24
C ALA A 49 -8.02 6.63 -3.29
N SER A 50 -7.77 6.05 -4.47
CA SER A 50 -6.74 5.03 -4.68
C SER A 50 -5.34 5.53 -4.33
N LYS A 51 -4.99 6.75 -4.76
CA LYS A 51 -3.71 7.38 -4.45
C LYS A 51 -3.58 7.73 -2.97
N THR A 52 -4.60 8.36 -2.39
CA THR A 52 -4.59 8.72 -0.97
C THR A 52 -4.50 7.49 -0.07
N GLU A 53 -5.25 6.43 -0.40
CA GLU A 53 -5.18 5.16 0.33
C GLU A 53 -3.77 4.56 0.27
N GLN A 54 -3.17 4.54 -0.92
CA GLN A 54 -1.82 4.05 -1.12
C GLN A 54 -0.77 4.85 -0.33
N GLU A 55 -0.80 6.17 -0.40
CA GLU A 55 0.13 7.04 0.34
C GLU A 55 -0.02 6.85 1.85
N THR A 56 -1.26 6.85 2.34
CA THR A 56 -1.57 6.63 3.76
C THR A 56 -1.06 5.27 4.23
N MET A 57 -1.26 4.23 3.43
CA MET A 57 -0.79 2.89 3.74
C MET A 57 0.73 2.83 3.84
N ASN A 58 1.43 3.37 2.85
CA ASN A 58 2.88 3.37 2.80
C ASN A 58 3.48 4.13 3.98
N ASP A 59 2.92 5.30 4.29
CA ASP A 59 3.36 6.10 5.44
C ASP A 59 3.09 5.37 6.76
N SER A 60 1.94 4.73 6.91
CA SER A 60 1.63 3.91 8.08
C SER A 60 2.62 2.76 8.26
N ILE A 61 2.94 2.03 7.19
CA ILE A 61 3.87 0.89 7.27
C ILE A 61 5.30 1.37 7.56
N LYS A 62 5.76 2.44 6.91
CA LYS A 62 7.08 3.03 7.18
C LYS A 62 7.18 3.49 8.63
N SER A 63 6.15 4.19 9.12
CA SER A 63 6.07 4.65 10.51
C SER A 63 6.15 3.47 11.49
N ASP A 64 5.39 2.41 11.25
CA ASP A 64 5.40 1.20 12.08
C ASP A 64 6.78 0.52 12.10
N ILE A 65 7.43 0.40 10.93
CA ILE A 65 8.78 -0.17 10.81
C ILE A 65 9.79 0.67 11.59
N GLN A 66 9.76 1.99 11.43
CA GLN A 66 10.66 2.91 12.13
C GLN A 66 10.43 2.90 13.65
N MET A 67 9.17 2.81 14.08
CA MET A 67 8.82 2.73 15.50
C MET A 67 9.31 1.41 16.10
N THR A 68 9.12 0.30 15.38
CA THR A 68 9.63 -1.02 15.78
C THR A 68 11.15 -1.02 15.94
N LEU A 69 11.87 -0.42 14.98
CA LEU A 69 13.32 -0.25 15.05
C LEU A 69 13.76 0.53 16.29
N LYS A 70 13.17 1.71 16.52
CA LYS A 70 13.49 2.57 17.67
C LYS A 70 13.25 1.86 18.99
N TRP A 71 12.11 1.18 19.14
CA TRP A 71 11.80 0.42 20.36
C TRP A 71 12.77 -0.74 20.57
N SER A 72 13.17 -1.43 19.50
CA SER A 72 14.11 -2.55 19.58
C SER A 72 15.50 -2.10 20.00
N GLN A 73 15.99 -0.98 19.45
CA GLN A 73 17.25 -0.35 19.86
C GLN A 73 17.20 0.10 21.34
N PHE A 74 16.09 0.72 21.75
CA PHE A 74 15.88 1.11 23.15
C PHE A 74 15.89 -0.09 24.10
N LEU A 75 15.25 -1.20 23.72
CA LEU A 75 15.17 -2.41 24.53
C LEU A 75 16.56 -3.05 24.73
N ILE A 76 17.36 -3.19 23.67
CA ILE A 76 18.74 -3.69 23.78
C ILE A 76 19.59 -2.78 24.68
N GLY A 77 19.50 -1.46 24.49
CA GLY A 77 20.23 -0.49 25.32
C GLY A 77 19.86 -0.60 26.79
N SER A 78 18.56 -0.70 27.09
CA SER A 78 18.06 -0.87 28.46
C SER A 78 18.51 -2.19 29.09
N LEU A 79 18.49 -3.29 28.32
CA LEU A 79 18.94 -4.59 28.78
C LEU A 79 20.44 -4.59 29.11
N ARG A 80 21.26 -4.00 28.22
CA ARG A 80 22.69 -3.80 28.47
C ARG A 80 22.92 -3.01 29.75
N ASP A 81 22.26 -1.87 29.92
CA ASP A 81 22.46 -1.00 31.08
C ASP A 81 22.07 -1.71 32.38
N LEU A 82 21.01 -2.51 32.34
CA LEU A 82 20.62 -3.36 33.47
C LEU A 82 21.70 -4.39 33.82
N TYR A 83 22.27 -5.10 32.84
CA TYR A 83 23.33 -6.07 33.10
C TYR A 83 24.63 -5.42 33.57
N LEU A 84 25.02 -4.28 32.99
CA LEU A 84 26.19 -3.52 33.44
C LEU A 84 26.03 -3.02 34.89
N LEU A 85 24.84 -2.56 35.25
CA LEU A 85 24.51 -2.15 36.61
C LEU A 85 24.62 -3.34 37.58
N LYS A 86 23.96 -4.46 37.25
CA LYS A 86 24.02 -5.69 38.06
C LYS A 86 25.45 -6.20 38.24
N LEU A 87 26.24 -6.20 37.17
CA LEU A 87 27.62 -6.68 37.20
C LEU A 87 28.49 -5.78 38.09
N THR A 88 28.33 -4.45 37.97
CA THR A 88 29.08 -3.48 38.78
C THR A 88 28.71 -3.55 40.26
N SER A 89 27.45 -3.88 40.60
CA SER A 89 27.02 -4.04 41.99
C SER A 89 27.50 -5.34 42.64
N ASN A 90 27.84 -6.38 41.86
CA ASN A 90 28.08 -7.72 42.39
C ASN A 90 29.47 -8.31 42.07
N SER A 91 30.27 -7.68 41.21
CA SER A 91 31.59 -8.17 40.80
C SER A 91 32.57 -7.03 40.52
N ASN A 92 33.83 -7.23 40.93
CA ASN A 92 34.96 -6.31 40.74
C ASN A 92 36.24 -7.02 40.28
N SER A 93 36.10 -8.21 39.71
CA SER A 93 37.19 -9.01 39.13
C SER A 93 37.65 -8.44 37.77
N VAL A 94 38.86 -8.79 37.34
CA VAL A 94 39.37 -8.39 36.00
C VAL A 94 38.47 -8.91 34.87
N CYS A 95 37.95 -10.14 34.99
CA CYS A 95 37.01 -10.70 34.01
C CYS A 95 35.72 -9.86 33.86
N SER A 96 35.29 -9.18 34.93
CA SER A 96 34.12 -8.29 34.89
C SER A 96 34.39 -7.00 34.09
N ILE A 97 35.64 -6.59 33.92
CA ILE A 97 36.00 -5.41 33.12
C ILE A 97 35.90 -5.75 31.63
N ASP A 98 36.49 -6.87 31.22
CA ASP A 98 36.47 -7.34 29.83
C ASP A 98 35.04 -7.60 29.34
N GLU A 99 34.19 -8.21 30.19
CA GLU A 99 32.81 -8.49 29.83
C GLU A 99 31.91 -7.24 29.77
N LYS A 100 32.26 -6.14 30.46
CA LYS A 100 31.57 -4.85 30.28
C LYS A 100 31.78 -4.31 28.87
N GLU A 101 32.99 -4.42 28.34
CA GLU A 101 33.31 -4.01 26.97
C GLU A 101 32.59 -4.91 25.94
N SER A 102 32.60 -6.22 26.17
CA SER A 102 31.85 -7.21 25.38
C SER A 102 30.36 -6.86 25.29
N MET A 103 29.69 -6.55 26.41
CA MET A 103 28.27 -6.13 26.42
C MET A 103 27.99 -4.86 25.60
N VAL A 104 28.89 -3.89 25.66
CA VAL A 104 28.78 -2.67 24.86
C VAL A 104 28.89 -3.00 23.38
N GLN A 105 29.85 -3.84 23.00
CA GLN A 105 30.06 -4.25 21.61
C GLN A 105 28.90 -5.08 21.06
N ILE A 106 28.35 -6.01 21.84
CA ILE A 106 27.15 -6.78 21.49
C ILE A 106 25.99 -5.83 21.16
N SER A 107 25.76 -4.83 22.00
CA SER A 107 24.68 -3.86 21.81
C SER A 107 24.88 -2.99 20.58
N GLN A 108 26.11 -2.56 20.30
CA GLN A 108 26.44 -1.79 19.10
C GLN A 108 26.26 -2.61 17.82
N ASN A 109 26.66 -3.88 17.84
CA ASN A 109 26.48 -4.79 16.71
C ASN A 109 24.99 -5.08 16.45
N ALA A 110 24.22 -5.30 17.53
CA ALA A 110 22.78 -5.50 17.42
C ALA A 110 22.09 -4.26 16.84
N ALA A 111 22.45 -3.04 17.26
CA ALA A 111 21.92 -1.81 16.69
C ALA A 111 22.18 -1.70 15.17
N LYS A 112 23.39 -2.02 14.71
CA LYS A 112 23.73 -2.05 13.27
C LYS A 112 22.92 -3.09 12.51
N ASN A 113 22.74 -4.28 13.09
CA ASN A 113 21.95 -5.35 12.47
C ASN A 113 20.47 -4.97 12.37
N LEU A 114 19.93 -4.29 13.39
CA LEU A 114 18.58 -3.74 13.35
C LEU A 114 18.41 -2.69 12.24
N ASP A 115 19.38 -1.78 12.06
CA ASP A 115 19.33 -0.83 10.95
C ASP A 115 19.30 -1.55 9.59
N ASN A 116 20.11 -2.60 9.43
CA ASN A 116 20.13 -3.43 8.22
C ASN A 116 18.80 -4.14 7.95
N CYS A 117 18.06 -4.56 8.98
CA CYS A 117 16.73 -5.17 8.82
C CYS A 117 15.73 -4.24 8.11
N THR A 118 15.95 -2.92 8.17
CA THR A 118 14.98 -1.93 7.65
C THR A 118 15.41 -1.27 6.34
N ASN A 119 16.72 -1.08 6.13
CA ASN A 119 17.25 -0.29 5.01
C ASN A 119 16.89 -0.85 3.63
N GLN A 120 16.93 -2.18 3.47
CA GLN A 120 16.59 -2.82 2.20
C GLN A 120 15.08 -2.76 1.93
N GLU A 121 14.27 -2.94 2.97
CA GLU A 121 12.82 -3.11 2.87
C GLU A 121 12.07 -1.78 2.69
N LEU A 122 12.58 -0.68 3.27
CA LEU A 122 12.03 0.66 3.03
C LEU A 122 12.17 1.09 1.55
N GLY A 123 13.26 0.68 0.89
CA GLY A 123 13.44 0.89 -0.55
C GLY A 123 12.37 0.17 -1.38
N THR A 124 12.08 -1.08 -1.02
CA THR A 124 11.04 -1.89 -1.69
C THR A 124 9.65 -1.27 -1.55
N ILE A 125 9.29 -0.73 -0.38
CA ILE A 125 8.00 -0.04 -0.17
C ILE A 125 7.86 1.16 -1.09
N ASN A 126 8.91 1.99 -1.19
CA ASN A 126 8.90 3.17 -2.07
C ASN A 126 8.74 2.76 -3.54
N SER A 127 9.54 1.80 -4.01
CA SER A 127 9.45 1.35 -5.41
C SER A 127 8.10 0.72 -5.75
N ASN A 128 7.49 0.00 -4.81
CA ASN A 128 6.16 -0.57 -4.97
C ASN A 128 5.08 0.53 -5.08
N SER A 129 5.23 1.60 -4.28
CA SER A 129 4.38 2.78 -4.37
C SER A 129 4.49 3.46 -5.74
N ASP A 130 5.70 3.76 -6.18
CA ASP A 130 5.90 4.48 -7.44
C ASP A 130 5.33 3.70 -8.63
N LEU A 131 5.54 2.38 -8.64
CA LEU A 131 4.97 1.50 -9.65
C LEU A 131 3.44 1.57 -9.68
N LEU A 132 2.79 1.47 -8.52
CA LEU A 132 1.33 1.46 -8.44
C LEU A 132 0.71 2.81 -8.81
N SER A 133 1.37 3.91 -8.45
CA SER A 133 0.95 5.26 -8.85
C SER A 133 0.95 5.38 -10.38
N ASN A 134 2.02 4.91 -11.04
CA ASN A 134 2.13 4.93 -12.50
C ASN A 134 1.08 4.05 -13.18
N ILE A 135 0.80 2.86 -12.64
CA ILE A 135 -0.24 1.97 -13.17
C ILE A 135 -1.62 2.64 -13.05
N THR A 136 -1.92 3.20 -11.88
CA THR A 136 -3.19 3.90 -11.62
C THR A 136 -3.37 5.10 -12.54
N ASP A 137 -2.33 5.92 -12.70
CA ASP A 137 -2.36 7.08 -13.58
C ASP A 137 -2.58 6.68 -15.04
N SER A 138 -1.88 5.66 -15.51
CA SER A 138 -2.08 5.17 -16.87
C SER A 138 -3.49 4.59 -17.07
N ALA A 139 -4.01 3.86 -16.10
CA ALA A 139 -5.36 3.30 -16.17
C ALA A 139 -6.44 4.40 -16.23
N VAL A 140 -6.25 5.46 -15.44
CA VAL A 140 -7.17 6.59 -15.40
C VAL A 140 -7.07 7.43 -16.68
N GLU A 141 -5.87 7.70 -17.20
CA GLU A 141 -5.70 8.41 -18.48
C GLU A 141 -6.40 7.68 -19.63
N ASN A 142 -6.35 6.34 -19.66
CA ASN A 142 -7.10 5.54 -20.64
C ASN A 142 -8.63 5.68 -20.48
N ALA A 143 -9.12 5.75 -19.24
CA ALA A 143 -10.54 5.95 -18.96
C ALA A 143 -11.01 7.36 -19.31
N GLU A 144 -10.22 8.38 -19.01
CA GLU A 144 -10.45 9.78 -19.41
C GLU A 144 -10.51 9.89 -20.94
N GLY A 145 -9.56 9.30 -21.65
CA GLY A 145 -9.56 9.27 -23.12
C GLY A 145 -10.78 8.59 -23.72
N PHE A 146 -11.33 7.57 -23.05
CA PHE A 146 -12.61 6.95 -23.44
C PHE A 146 -13.79 7.91 -23.24
N LEU A 147 -13.84 8.63 -22.12
CA LEU A 147 -14.88 9.63 -21.86
C LEU A 147 -14.84 10.79 -22.85
N ASP A 148 -13.65 11.24 -23.23
CA ASP A 148 -13.49 12.28 -24.25
C ASP A 148 -14.04 11.86 -25.61
N LYS A 149 -13.79 10.60 -26.01
CA LYS A 149 -14.40 10.04 -27.21
C LYS A 149 -15.94 10.04 -27.09
N LEU A 150 -16.50 9.65 -25.94
CA LEU A 150 -17.95 9.66 -25.72
C LEU A 150 -18.53 11.09 -25.76
N LYS A 151 -17.89 12.06 -25.10
CA LYS A 151 -18.26 13.49 -25.17
C LYS A 151 -18.21 14.02 -26.60
N SER A 152 -17.23 13.60 -27.40
CA SER A 152 -17.17 13.99 -28.82
C SER A 152 -18.37 13.47 -29.63
N CYS A 153 -18.92 12.30 -29.28
CA CYS A 153 -20.11 11.76 -29.92
C CYS A 153 -21.38 12.52 -29.54
N SER A 154 -21.49 13.03 -28.30
CA SER A 154 -22.65 13.79 -27.85
C SER A 154 -22.89 15.04 -28.69
N SER A 155 -21.82 15.62 -29.24
CA SER A 155 -21.85 16.82 -30.08
C SER A 155 -22.35 16.58 -31.52
N LYS A 156 -22.55 15.32 -31.93
CA LYS A 156 -23.06 14.97 -33.26
C LYS A 156 -24.58 15.19 -33.33
N LYS A 157 -25.17 15.15 -34.54
CA LYS A 157 -26.61 15.34 -34.74
C LYS A 157 -27.28 14.09 -35.33
N GLY A 158 -28.53 13.86 -34.93
CA GLY A 158 -29.38 12.79 -35.45
C GLY A 158 -28.82 11.38 -35.19
N PHE A 159 -29.10 10.45 -36.10
CA PHE A 159 -28.67 9.04 -35.99
C PHE A 159 -27.14 8.87 -35.96
N THR A 160 -26.37 9.85 -36.44
CA THR A 160 -24.91 9.88 -36.39
C THR A 160 -24.36 9.82 -34.96
N VAL A 161 -25.10 10.33 -33.97
CA VAL A 161 -24.77 10.23 -32.54
C VAL A 161 -24.78 8.78 -32.08
N ILE A 162 -25.86 8.06 -32.40
CA ILE A 162 -26.08 6.68 -31.98
C ILE A 162 -25.02 5.76 -32.60
N ALA A 163 -24.75 5.93 -33.90
CA ALA A 163 -23.70 5.18 -34.59
C ALA A 163 -22.31 5.45 -34.00
N CYS A 164 -22.04 6.68 -33.56
CA CYS A 164 -20.78 7.06 -32.93
C CYS A 164 -20.60 6.39 -31.55
N TYR A 165 -21.61 6.48 -30.68
CA TYR A 165 -21.58 5.81 -29.37
C TYR A 165 -21.44 4.30 -29.52
N LYS A 166 -22.21 3.68 -30.42
CA LYS A 166 -22.12 2.24 -30.67
C LYS A 166 -20.71 1.83 -31.07
N LYS A 167 -20.07 2.58 -31.99
CA LYS A 167 -18.70 2.32 -32.41
C LYS A 167 -17.69 2.44 -31.26
N ILE A 168 -17.82 3.43 -30.38
CA ILE A 168 -16.92 3.55 -29.22
C ILE A 168 -17.16 2.43 -28.22
N ILE A 169 -18.42 2.13 -27.91
CA ILE A 169 -18.80 1.08 -26.97
C ILE A 169 -18.25 -0.27 -27.43
N ASP A 170 -18.47 -0.61 -28.70
CA ASP A 170 -18.05 -1.89 -29.28
C ASP A 170 -16.51 -2.06 -29.27
N ASN A 171 -15.75 -0.97 -29.38
CA ASN A 171 -14.29 -1.03 -29.50
C ASN A 171 -13.55 -0.80 -28.17
N ASP A 172 -14.04 0.10 -27.33
CA ASP A 172 -13.24 0.70 -26.26
C ASP A 172 -13.72 0.30 -24.84
N VAL A 173 -14.97 -0.14 -24.65
CA VAL A 173 -15.49 -0.49 -23.30
C VAL A 173 -14.75 -1.68 -22.70
N THR A 174 -14.57 -2.75 -23.46
CA THR A 174 -13.90 -3.96 -22.96
C THR A 174 -12.43 -3.69 -22.60
N PRO A 175 -11.62 -3.05 -23.46
CA PRO A 175 -10.25 -2.65 -23.10
C PRO A 175 -10.17 -1.78 -21.85
N VAL A 176 -11.00 -0.74 -21.74
CA VAL A 176 -10.99 0.18 -20.59
C VAL A 176 -11.37 -0.57 -19.30
N LYS A 177 -12.40 -1.43 -19.35
CA LYS A 177 -12.79 -2.27 -18.22
C LYS A 177 -11.64 -3.17 -17.76
N LEU A 178 -10.92 -3.79 -18.70
CA LEU A 178 -9.79 -4.68 -18.38
C LEU A 178 -8.67 -3.92 -17.68
N ILE A 179 -8.27 -2.75 -18.21
CA ILE A 179 -7.20 -1.93 -17.64
C ILE A 179 -7.56 -1.45 -16.23
N LEU A 180 -8.78 -0.95 -16.04
CA LEU A 180 -9.26 -0.50 -14.72
C LEU A 180 -9.35 -1.65 -13.71
N SER A 181 -9.85 -2.80 -14.14
CA SER A 181 -9.95 -3.98 -13.27
C SER A 181 -8.57 -4.48 -12.89
N GLN A 182 -7.60 -4.47 -13.81
CA GLN A 182 -6.23 -4.84 -13.52
C GLN A 182 -5.59 -3.85 -12.54
N SER A 183 -5.80 -2.55 -12.71
CA SER A 183 -5.28 -1.53 -11.79
C SER A 183 -5.81 -1.70 -10.37
N ILE A 184 -7.07 -2.13 -10.20
CA ILE A 184 -7.64 -2.44 -8.88
C ILE A 184 -6.94 -3.66 -8.27
N GLU A 185 -6.67 -4.68 -9.07
CA GLU A 185 -6.04 -5.91 -8.58
C GLU A 185 -4.57 -5.70 -8.24
N ASP A 186 -3.84 -4.91 -9.04
CA ASP A 186 -2.48 -4.48 -8.73
C ASP A 186 -2.43 -3.68 -7.41
N HIS A 187 -3.46 -2.87 -7.13
CA HIS A 187 -3.57 -2.13 -5.85
C HIS A 187 -3.73 -3.07 -4.67
N LYS A 188 -4.60 -4.08 -4.77
CA LYS A 188 -4.76 -5.12 -3.73
C LYS A 188 -3.48 -5.93 -3.52
N GLU A 189 -2.82 -6.35 -4.60
CA GLU A 189 -1.58 -7.13 -4.52
C GLU A 189 -0.46 -6.32 -3.88
N SER A 190 -0.34 -5.05 -4.24
CA SER A 190 0.57 -4.09 -3.61
C SER A 190 0.31 -3.96 -2.10
N TYR A 191 -0.96 -3.92 -1.71
CA TYR A 191 -1.38 -3.90 -0.30
C TYR A 191 -0.87 -5.15 0.44
N ILE A 192 -1.10 -6.33 -0.12
CA ILE A 192 -0.62 -7.59 0.46
C ILE A 192 0.91 -7.59 0.56
N ARG A 193 1.60 -7.10 -0.47
CA ARG A 193 3.06 -7.05 -0.52
C ARG A 193 3.65 -6.15 0.57
N ALA A 194 3.07 -4.98 0.83
CA ALA A 194 3.59 -4.11 1.88
C ALA A 194 3.44 -4.71 3.28
N PHE A 195 2.36 -5.47 3.54
CA PHE A 195 2.24 -6.26 4.78
C PHE A 195 3.26 -7.39 4.87
N GLN A 196 3.57 -8.07 3.76
CA GLN A 196 4.63 -9.09 3.73
C GLN A 196 5.99 -8.47 4.05
N ILE A 197 6.30 -7.29 3.50
CA ILE A 197 7.53 -6.55 3.80
C ILE A 197 7.61 -6.25 5.31
N LYS A 198 6.54 -5.72 5.90
CA LYS A 198 6.48 -5.49 7.36
C LYS A 198 6.75 -6.77 8.16
N SER A 199 6.18 -7.90 7.75
CA SER A 199 6.41 -9.18 8.40
C SER A 199 7.87 -9.63 8.32
N LEU A 200 8.53 -9.43 7.17
CA LEU A 200 9.95 -9.76 7.00
C LEU A 200 10.83 -8.92 7.92
N VAL A 201 10.56 -7.62 8.00
CA VAL A 201 11.25 -6.71 8.93
C VAL A 201 11.08 -7.18 10.37
N ASN A 202 9.85 -7.46 10.80
CA ASN A 202 9.58 -7.91 12.16
C ASN A 202 10.33 -9.21 12.49
N ASN A 203 10.33 -10.19 11.59
CA ASN A 203 11.06 -11.45 11.79
C ASN A 203 12.58 -11.21 11.92
N CYS A 204 13.14 -10.29 11.12
CA CYS A 204 14.55 -9.91 11.23
C CYS A 204 14.84 -9.23 12.57
N VAL A 205 14.00 -8.30 12.99
CA VAL A 205 14.10 -7.61 14.28
C VAL A 205 14.05 -8.61 15.44
N ASP A 206 13.06 -9.52 15.44
CA ASP A 206 12.89 -10.53 16.48
C ASP A 206 14.14 -11.42 16.59
N PHE A 207 14.70 -11.84 15.45
CA PHE A 207 15.94 -12.62 15.42
C PHE A 207 17.13 -11.86 16.04
N VAL A 208 17.31 -10.58 15.68
CA VAL A 208 18.41 -9.75 16.21
C VAL A 208 18.22 -9.50 17.71
N LEU A 209 17.00 -9.25 18.17
CA LEU A 209 16.68 -9.08 19.58
C LEU A 209 16.98 -10.33 20.40
N ASP A 210 16.58 -11.51 19.90
CA ASP A 210 16.82 -12.77 20.58
C ASP A 210 18.32 -13.11 20.66
N ASP A 211 19.07 -12.90 19.58
CA ASP A 211 20.52 -13.11 19.56
C ASP A 211 21.23 -12.15 20.53
N ALA A 212 20.92 -10.85 20.47
CA ALA A 212 21.51 -9.85 21.35
C ALA A 212 21.21 -10.14 22.82
N ARG A 213 19.98 -10.53 23.16
CA ARG A 213 19.58 -10.90 24.52
C ARG A 213 20.40 -12.07 25.05
N ARG A 214 20.52 -13.15 24.27
CA ARG A 214 21.29 -14.33 24.66
C ARG A 214 22.77 -14.01 24.85
N ASN A 215 23.35 -13.27 23.92
CA ASN A 215 24.77 -12.91 24.00
C ASN A 215 25.06 -11.98 25.20
N LEU A 216 24.17 -11.04 25.50
CA LEU A 216 24.26 -10.20 26.70
C LEU A 216 24.15 -11.01 28.00
N GLU A 217 23.25 -11.99 28.05
CA GLU A 217 23.11 -12.89 29.21
C GLU A 217 24.37 -13.74 29.42
N VAL A 218 24.92 -14.31 28.35
CA VAL A 218 26.18 -15.07 28.41
C VAL A 218 27.34 -14.19 28.88
N ALA A 219 27.48 -12.97 28.35
CA ALA A 219 28.51 -12.03 28.79
C ALA A 219 28.34 -11.66 30.29
N TYR A 220 27.09 -11.51 30.74
CA TYR A 220 26.78 -11.23 32.14
C TYR A 220 27.21 -12.37 33.06
N ASP A 221 26.86 -13.61 32.71
CA ASP A 221 27.24 -14.78 33.50
C ASP A 221 28.76 -14.97 33.54
N ARG A 222 29.46 -14.77 32.41
CA ARG A 222 30.93 -14.81 32.37
C ARG A 222 31.55 -13.74 33.27
N GLY A 223 31.04 -12.52 33.24
CA GLY A 223 31.56 -11.44 34.09
C GLY A 223 31.29 -11.66 35.58
N MET A 224 30.17 -12.32 35.91
CA MET A 224 29.78 -12.65 37.29
C MET A 224 30.60 -13.79 37.86
N TYR A 225 30.84 -14.85 37.09
CA TYR A 225 31.46 -16.09 37.59
C TYR A 225 32.92 -16.27 37.17
N CYS A 226 33.45 -15.44 36.26
CA CYS A 226 34.76 -15.61 35.61
C CYS A 226 34.95 -17.01 34.99
N ASN A 227 33.92 -17.51 34.30
CA ASN A 227 33.93 -18.79 33.59
C ASN A 227 34.28 -18.64 32.11
#